data_AF-A0A068VAH6-F1
#
_entry.id   AF-A0A068VAH6-F1
#
_cell.length_a   1.000
_cell.length_b   1.000
_cell.length_c   1.000
_cell.angle_alpha   90.00
_cell.angle_beta   90.00
_cell.angle_gamma   90.00
#
_symmetry.space_group_name_H-M   'P 1'
#
loop_
_entity.id
_entity.type
_entity.pdbx_description
1 polymer ?
#
loop_
_entity_poly.entity_id
_entity_poly.type
_entity_poly.pdbx_seq_one_letter_code
_entity_poly.pdbx_strand_id
1 'polypeptide(L)'
;MTIQEYLHFKEELIKCTKQNNSILELDFESFFTSIPKSTLMKSIGNEAKLLNKYISTPMFHNKESMPHLLLEFLQSHHYKGKINYDHPNTCAI
;
A
#
# COMPACT_ATOMS: atom_id res chain seq x y z
N MET A 1 27.67 -3.54 9.78
CA MET A 1 27.34 -2.15 9.44
C MET A 1 25.92 -2.10 8.93
N THR A 2 24.99 -1.74 9.79
CA THR A 2 23.58 -1.45 9.45
C THR A 2 23.46 -0.06 8.82
N ILE A 3 22.31 0.25 8.22
CA ILE A 3 22.02 1.60 7.71
C ILE A 3 22.11 2.63 8.85
N GLN A 4 21.58 2.29 10.02
CA GLN A 4 21.62 3.12 11.23
C GLN A 4 23.06 3.38 11.69
N GLU A 5 23.91 2.35 11.78
CA GLU A 5 25.32 2.49 12.14
C GLU A 5 26.08 3.38 11.13
N TYR A 6 25.78 3.24 9.84
CA TYR A 6 26.40 4.06 8.79
C TYR A 6 25.97 5.54 8.85
N LEU A 7 24.68 5.80 9.12
CA LEU A 7 24.17 7.17 9.27
C LEU A 7 24.74 7.83 10.52
N HIS A 8 24.81 7.10 11.64
CA HIS A 8 25.45 7.58 12.86
C HIS A 8 26.91 7.97 12.62
N PHE A 9 27.68 7.13 11.91
CA PHE A 9 29.06 7.45 11.54
C PHE A 9 29.15 8.74 10.70
N LYS A 10 28.24 8.94 9.74
CA LYS A 10 28.19 10.19 8.95
C LYS A 10 27.91 11.42 9.81
N GLU A 11 27.07 11.31 10.83
CA GLU A 11 26.78 12.41 11.74
C GLU A 11 27.99 12.78 12.61
N GLU A 12 28.75 11.79 13.07
CA GLU A 12 29.98 12.02 13.86
C GLU A 12 31.03 12.81 13.10
N LEU A 13 31.19 12.54 11.80
CA LEU A 13 32.13 13.27 10.93
C LEU A 13 31.81 14.77 10.85
N ILE A 14 30.56 15.16 11.06
CA ILE A 14 30.11 16.56 10.98
C ILE A 14 30.06 17.19 12.37
N LYS A 15 29.50 16.49 13.36
CA LYS A 15 29.22 17.03 14.70
C LYS A 15 30.43 16.97 15.64
N CYS A 16 31.52 16.27 15.30
CA CYS A 16 32.76 16.11 16.10
C CYS A 16 32.61 15.60 17.55
N THR A 17 31.38 15.38 18.04
CA THR A 17 31.08 14.85 19.37
C THR A 17 29.91 13.88 19.30
N LYS A 18 30.05 12.70 19.94
CA LYS A 18 28.95 11.77 20.19
C LYS A 18 27.95 12.42 21.13
N GLN A 19 26.87 12.97 20.57
CA GLN A 19 25.76 13.44 21.38
C GLN A 19 24.93 12.22 21.76
N ASN A 20 25.07 11.74 23.01
CA ASN A 20 24.39 10.55 23.56
C ASN A 20 22.88 10.76 23.77
N ASN A 21 22.24 11.58 22.95
CA ASN A 21 20.82 11.86 23.02
C ASN A 21 20.07 10.84 22.15
N SER A 22 18.86 10.48 22.56
CA SER A 22 17.94 9.74 21.69
C SER A 22 17.67 10.57 20.44
N ILE A 23 18.16 10.11 19.28
CA ILE A 23 17.91 10.72 17.98
C ILE A 23 16.60 10.16 17.43
N LEU A 24 15.80 11.01 16.79
CA LEU A 24 14.59 10.58 16.10
C LEU A 24 14.98 9.83 14.81
N GLU A 25 14.65 8.54 14.75
CA GLU A 25 14.80 7.73 13.54
C GLU A 25 13.45 7.56 12.84
N LEU A 26 13.43 7.86 11.55
CA LEU A 26 12.25 7.69 10.70
C LEU A 26 12.37 6.36 9.94
N ASP A 27 11.76 5.31 10.48
CA ASP A 27 11.64 4.02 9.79
C ASP A 27 10.26 3.84 9.17
N PHE A 28 10.19 4.05 7.85
CA PHE A 28 8.95 3.87 7.09
C PHE A 28 8.71 2.42 6.64
N GLU A 29 9.69 1.52 6.76
CA GLU A 29 9.62 0.16 6.23
C GLU A 29 8.45 -0.62 6.84
N SER A 30 8.26 -0.45 8.16
CA SER A 30 7.19 -1.06 8.94
C SER A 30 5.78 -0.74 8.43
N PHE A 31 5.56 0.47 7.88
CA PHE A 31 4.25 0.90 7.37
C PHE A 31 3.92 0.33 5.98
N PHE A 32 4.93 -0.13 5.22
CA PHE A 32 4.74 -0.61 3.84
C PHE A 32 4.80 -2.14 3.71
N THR A 33 4.78 -2.87 4.83
CA THR A 33 4.89 -4.34 4.85
C THR A 33 3.76 -5.07 4.12
N SER A 34 2.58 -4.45 4.00
CA SER A 34 1.42 -5.00 3.30
C SER A 34 1.45 -4.81 1.78
N ILE A 35 2.27 -3.89 1.26
CA ILE A 35 2.36 -3.60 -0.16
C ILE A 35 3.55 -4.38 -0.75
N PRO A 36 3.33 -5.20 -1.80
CA PRO A 36 4.42 -5.94 -2.42
C PRO A 36 5.46 -4.99 -3.01
N LYS A 37 6.72 -5.13 -2.58
CA LYS A 37 7.85 -4.42 -3.15
C LYS A 37 8.40 -5.20 -4.33
N SER A 38 8.55 -4.55 -5.47
CA SER A 38 9.27 -5.15 -6.58
C SER A 38 10.77 -5.00 -6.41
N THR A 39 11.52 -6.06 -6.71
CA THR A 39 12.98 -6.03 -6.80
C THR A 39 13.49 -5.80 -8.22
N LEU A 40 12.58 -5.75 -9.21
CA LEU A 40 12.90 -5.63 -10.62
C LEU A 40 12.98 -4.16 -11.03
N MET A 41 14.14 -3.70 -11.50
CA MET A 41 14.33 -2.30 -11.91
C MET A 41 13.30 -1.81 -12.96
N LYS A 42 12.87 -2.69 -13.88
CA LYS A 42 11.84 -2.40 -14.90
C LYS A 42 10.46 -2.06 -14.33
N SER A 43 10.22 -2.34 -13.05
CA SER A 43 8.94 -2.07 -12.38
C SER A 43 8.87 -0.69 -11.74
N ILE A 44 10.00 0.02 -11.62
CA ILE A 44 10.04 1.40 -11.14
C ILE A 44 9.26 2.26 -12.14
N GLY A 45 8.32 3.07 -11.65
CA GLY A 45 7.38 3.84 -12.45
C GLY A 45 6.23 3.01 -13.06
N ASN A 46 6.15 1.71 -12.75
CA ASN A 46 5.08 0.81 -13.19
C ASN A 46 4.28 0.23 -12.00
N GLU A 47 4.26 0.94 -10.87
CA GLU A 47 3.68 0.49 -9.60
C GLU A 47 2.18 0.22 -9.73
N ALA A 48 1.44 1.02 -10.51
CA ALA A 48 0.02 0.77 -10.77
C ALA A 48 -0.23 -0.58 -11.46
N LYS A 49 0.64 -0.98 -12.40
CA LYS A 49 0.54 -2.31 -13.05
C LYS A 49 0.86 -3.43 -12.09
N LEU A 50 1.84 -3.23 -11.21
CA LEU A 50 2.21 -4.20 -10.18
C LEU A 50 1.08 -4.35 -9.16
N LEU A 51 0.49 -3.25 -8.72
CA LEU A 51 -0.65 -3.23 -7.81
C LEU A 51 -1.86 -3.92 -8.43
N ASN A 52 -2.17 -3.61 -9.70
CA ASN A 52 -3.23 -4.30 -10.44
C ASN A 52 -3.01 -5.81 -10.46
N LYS A 53 -1.78 -6.28 -10.78
CA LYS A 53 -1.47 -7.71 -10.73
C LYS A 53 -1.67 -8.28 -9.32
N TYR A 54 -1.22 -7.56 -8.29
CA TYR A 54 -1.31 -8.00 -6.91
C TYR A 54 -2.75 -8.13 -6.43
N ILE A 55 -3.64 -7.20 -6.79
CA ILE A 55 -5.06 -7.21 -6.40
C ILE A 55 -5.86 -8.19 -7.27
N SER A 56 -5.60 -8.22 -8.58
CA SER A 56 -6.31 -9.12 -9.50
C SER A 56 -6.03 -10.60 -9.20
N THR A 57 -4.82 -10.96 -8.77
CA THR A 57 -4.47 -12.36 -8.46
C THR A 57 -5.42 -12.98 -7.41
N PRO A 58 -5.59 -12.44 -6.19
CA PRO A 58 -6.54 -12.98 -5.21
C PRO A 58 -8.00 -12.80 -5.62
N MET A 59 -8.35 -11.79 -6.43
CA MET A 59 -9.73 -11.64 -6.96
C MET A 59 -10.21 -12.85 -7.75
N PHE A 60 -9.32 -13.53 -8.49
CA PHE A 60 -9.71 -14.69 -9.30
C PHE A 60 -9.55 -16.05 -8.58
N HIS A 61 -8.74 -16.11 -7.52
CA HIS A 61 -8.41 -17.36 -6.84
C HIS A 61 -9.12 -17.54 -5.49
N ASN A 62 -9.61 -16.47 -4.87
CA ASN A 62 -10.32 -16.51 -3.59
C ASN A 62 -11.75 -15.99 -3.75
N LYS A 63 -12.71 -16.91 -3.91
CA LYS A 63 -14.13 -16.62 -4.16
C LYS A 63 -14.83 -15.90 -3.00
N GLU A 64 -14.28 -15.94 -1.78
CA GLU A 64 -14.99 -15.49 -0.58
C GLU A 64 -14.61 -14.07 -0.11
N SER A 65 -13.45 -13.52 -0.49
CA SER A 65 -12.96 -12.26 0.13
C SER A 65 -12.92 -11.06 -0.82
N MET A 66 -12.24 -11.16 -1.95
CA MET A 66 -11.96 -10.00 -2.80
C MET A 66 -13.11 -9.59 -3.74
N PRO A 67 -13.88 -10.52 -4.34
CA PRO A 67 -15.09 -10.15 -5.09
C PRO A 67 -16.13 -9.44 -4.22
N HIS A 68 -16.21 -9.80 -2.92
CA HIS A 68 -17.11 -9.13 -1.96
C HIS A 68 -16.70 -7.68 -1.72
N LEU A 69 -15.40 -7.42 -1.46
CA LEU A 69 -14.91 -6.04 -1.28
C LEU A 69 -15.14 -5.17 -2.51
N LEU A 70 -14.97 -5.73 -3.72
CA LEU A 70 -15.27 -5.00 -4.95
C LEU A 70 -16.77 -4.69 -5.05
N LEU A 71 -17.63 -5.66 -4.73
CA LEU A 71 -19.07 -5.46 -4.73
C LEU A 71 -19.50 -4.40 -3.71
N GLU A 72 -18.99 -4.47 -2.48
CA GLU A 72 -19.24 -3.47 -1.42
C GLU A 72 -18.80 -2.08 -1.85
N PHE A 73 -17.63 -1.96 -2.48
CA PHE A 73 -17.15 -0.68 -3.02
C PHE A 73 -18.10 -0.12 -4.08
N LEU A 74 -18.55 -0.95 -5.02
CA LEU A 74 -19.47 -0.53 -6.09
C LEU A 74 -20.85 -0.15 -5.54
N GLN A 75 -21.37 -0.90 -4.55
CA GLN A 75 -22.65 -0.61 -3.90
C GLN A 75 -22.60 0.68 -3.09
N SER A 76 -21.49 0.95 -2.41
CA SER A 76 -21.28 2.17 -1.61
C SER A 76 -20.96 3.40 -2.48
N HIS A 77 -20.77 3.23 -3.79
CA HIS A 77 -20.35 4.32 -4.67
C HIS A 77 -21.55 5.12 -5.19
N HIS A 78 -21.81 6.25 -4.53
CA HIS A 78 -22.84 7.21 -4.93
C HIS A 78 -22.23 8.49 -5.50
N TYR A 79 -22.80 8.98 -6.60
CA TYR A 79 -22.47 10.30 -7.12
C TYR A 79 -23.71 11.19 -7.05
N LYS A 80 -23.60 12.34 -6.35
CA LYS A 80 -24.73 13.27 -6.12
C LYS A 80 -26.00 12.57 -5.58
N GLY A 81 -25.81 11.63 -4.66
CA GLY A 81 -26.91 10.87 -4.05
C GLY A 81 -27.51 9.75 -4.92
N LYS A 82 -27.00 9.54 -6.14
CA LYS A 82 -27.44 8.45 -7.02
C LYS A 82 -26.50 7.24 -6.90
N ILE A 83 -27.06 6.06 -6.62
CA ILE A 83 -26.34 4.78 -6.69
C ILE A 83 -25.94 4.55 -8.15
N ASN A 84 -24.68 4.24 -8.42
CA ASN A 84 -24.19 4.01 -9.78
C ASN A 84 -24.37 2.56 -10.25
N TYR A 85 -24.44 1.61 -9.32
CA TYR A 85 -24.66 0.20 -9.57
C TYR A 85 -25.91 -0.25 -8.80
N ASP A 86 -27.07 0.20 -9.29
CA ASP A 86 -28.33 -0.34 -8.84
C ASP A 86 -28.47 -1.72 -9.48
N HIS A 87 -28.29 -2.80 -8.72
CA HIS A 87 -28.72 -4.10 -9.19
C HIS A 87 -30.24 -4.02 -9.19
N PRO A 88 -30.92 -4.03 -10.35
CA PRO A 88 -32.37 -3.94 -10.35
C PRO A 88 -32.84 -5.19 -9.62
N ASN A 89 -33.33 -5.02 -8.40
CA ASN A 89 -34.17 -6.00 -7.76
C ASN A 89 -35.34 -6.21 -8.72
N THR A 90 -35.26 -7.28 -9.52
CA THR A 90 -36.38 -7.84 -10.26
C THR A 90 -37.44 -8.25 -9.26
N CYS A 91 -38.27 -7.29 -8.91
CA CYS A 91 -39.63 -7.48 -8.42
C CYS A 91 -40.46 -6.34 -9.04
N ALA A 92 -40.64 -6.46 -10.36
CA ALA A 92 -41.81 -5.90 -11.00
C ALA A 92 -42.93 -6.94 -10.81
N ILE A 93 -43.94 -6.51 -10.04
CA ILE A 93 -45.35 -6.92 -9.96
C ILE A 93 -45.76 -8.13 -10.80
#